data_AF-A0A1L9V9S8-F1
#
_entry.id   AF-A0A1L9V9S8-F1
#
_cell.length_a   1.000
_cell.length_b   1.000
_cell.length_c   1.000
_cell.angle_alpha   90.00
_cell.angle_beta   90.00
_cell.angle_gamma   90.00
#
_symmetry.space_group_name_H-M   'P 1'
#
loop_
_entity.id
_entity.type
_entity.pdbx_description
1 polymer ?
#
loop_
_entity_poly.entity_id
_entity_poly.type
_entity_poly.pdbx_seq_one_letter_code
_entity_poly.pdbx_strand_id
1 'polypeptide(L)'
;MTHNSSQALRFAADGTFKISIFSDLHYGESQASIGPENDARTGNVMNTILSIEKPQLAVLNGDLVTGDATSRSNSSAYVDRALAPLVKNNVSWASTYGNHDSATNLCPDDVFRRERVHQKCFTQRMVSDPAAGFTNYFLPVFPRNSSAAEVPEVILWFFDTRGGSVCSESEDESGRMPDWVHQSVTEWFIKTHSQLMAEYGRAVPSLAFFHIPTYALRAFQETGIDNYTEPGVNDEIPVKQQGYFWDDDDYMGQDVPFMDALLRTEGILASFSGHDHGNDWCFNWNERLPNMDLKGNGLKMCYGRRTGYGGYGDWARGGRQLILRENVSETPIETWIRLEDETARARVTLNSTYGQDQYVQERYAQESQGRKSSSSMKCLIYVYLSIYLLISLTQT
;
A
#
# COMPACT_ATOMS: atom_id res chain seq x y z
N MET A 1 -7.28 25.47 15.26
CA MET A 1 -5.81 25.29 15.36
C MET A 1 -5.17 26.02 14.19
N THR A 2 -4.06 26.72 14.39
CA THR A 2 -3.43 27.54 13.34
C THR A 2 -2.73 26.65 12.31
N HIS A 3 -3.25 26.58 11.08
CA HIS A 3 -2.58 25.91 9.97
C HIS A 3 -1.28 26.64 9.65
N ASN A 4 -0.13 25.98 9.85
CA ASN A 4 1.16 26.51 9.41
C ASN A 4 1.32 26.23 7.92
N SER A 5 0.83 27.14 7.08
CA SER A 5 0.76 27.03 5.62
C SER A 5 2.12 27.27 4.94
N SER A 6 3.16 26.54 5.33
CA SER A 6 4.54 26.87 4.96
C SER A 6 5.16 26.04 3.82
N GLN A 7 4.51 24.98 3.34
CA GLN A 7 4.98 24.29 2.12
C GLN A 7 3.83 23.59 1.37
N ALA A 8 3.52 24.09 0.17
CA ALA A 8 2.70 23.35 -0.79
C ALA A 8 3.55 22.27 -1.49
N LEU A 9 2.95 21.14 -1.87
CA LEU A 9 3.63 20.13 -2.70
C LEU A 9 3.85 20.71 -4.10
N ARG A 10 5.06 20.56 -4.64
CA ARG A 10 5.46 21.17 -5.92
C ARG A 10 6.42 20.29 -6.73
N PHE A 11 6.31 20.41 -8.05
CA PHE A 11 7.27 19.85 -9.01
C PHE A 11 8.67 20.45 -8.81
N ALA A 12 9.69 19.63 -9.07
CA ALA A 12 11.10 19.96 -8.86
C ALA A 12 11.69 20.81 -9.99
N ALA A 13 13.00 21.11 -9.90
CA ALA A 13 13.70 21.96 -10.88
C ALA A 13 13.79 21.37 -12.30
N ASP A 14 13.68 20.06 -12.41
CA ASP A 14 13.69 19.27 -13.64
C ASP A 14 12.27 18.99 -14.18
N GLY A 15 11.24 19.62 -13.61
CA GLY A 15 9.84 19.39 -13.97
C GLY A 15 9.31 18.02 -13.54
N THR A 16 9.90 17.39 -12.51
CA THR A 16 9.44 16.08 -12.01
C THR A 16 8.78 16.14 -10.62
N PHE A 17 7.86 15.21 -10.35
CA PHE A 17 7.37 14.93 -9.00
C PHE A 17 7.46 13.45 -8.68
N LYS A 18 8.28 13.11 -7.69
CA LYS A 18 8.54 11.73 -7.26
C LYS A 18 7.77 11.36 -6.01
N ILE A 19 7.13 10.21 -6.04
CA ILE A 19 6.41 9.61 -4.92
C ILE A 19 7.00 8.23 -4.62
N SER A 20 7.31 7.95 -3.34
CA SER A 20 7.61 6.60 -2.87
C SER A 20 6.43 6.08 -2.07
N ILE A 21 5.78 5.02 -2.54
CA ILE A 21 4.69 4.32 -1.85
C ILE A 21 5.30 3.19 -1.02
N PHE A 22 5.04 3.22 0.28
CA PHE A 22 5.32 2.15 1.21
C PHE A 22 3.99 1.62 1.75
N SER A 23 3.78 0.32 1.66
CA SER A 23 2.58 -0.36 2.15
C SER A 23 2.99 -1.44 3.15
N ASP A 24 2.07 -1.80 4.05
CA ASP A 24 2.18 -3.02 4.85
C ASP A 24 3.48 -3.06 5.66
N LEU A 25 3.69 -2.04 6.51
CA LEU A 25 4.90 -1.92 7.33
C LEU A 25 4.87 -2.89 8.52
N HIS A 26 3.68 -3.13 9.08
CA HIS A 26 3.42 -4.07 10.18
C HIS A 26 4.37 -3.93 11.38
N TYR A 27 4.61 -2.69 11.83
CA TYR A 27 5.41 -2.47 13.05
C TYR A 27 4.69 -3.04 14.29
N GLY A 28 5.45 -3.62 15.21
CA GLY A 28 4.94 -4.03 16.53
C GLY A 28 4.40 -5.45 16.65
N GLU A 29 4.52 -6.28 15.62
CA GLU A 29 4.33 -7.73 15.75
C GLU A 29 5.39 -8.39 16.61
N SER A 30 5.10 -9.58 17.17
CA SER A 30 6.09 -10.46 17.84
C SER A 30 7.03 -9.75 18.84
N GLN A 31 6.49 -8.79 19.61
CA GLN A 31 7.26 -7.84 20.45
C GLN A 31 8.28 -8.49 21.41
N ALA A 32 7.99 -9.71 21.89
CA ALA A 32 8.82 -10.46 22.83
C ALA A 32 9.85 -11.40 22.16
N SER A 33 9.93 -11.41 20.82
CA SER A 33 10.84 -12.28 20.06
C SER A 33 11.49 -11.51 18.89
N ILE A 34 11.17 -11.86 17.64
CA ILE A 34 11.82 -11.31 16.44
C ILE A 34 11.30 -9.91 16.05
N GLY A 35 10.17 -9.48 16.62
CA GLY A 35 9.50 -8.22 16.32
C GLY A 35 10.40 -6.99 16.27
N PRO A 36 11.18 -6.68 17.33
CA PRO A 36 12.08 -5.54 17.33
C PRO A 36 13.19 -5.59 16.27
N GLU A 37 13.59 -6.79 15.82
CA GLU A 37 14.54 -6.94 14.71
C GLU A 37 13.83 -6.70 13.37
N ASN A 38 12.61 -7.21 13.20
CA ASN A 38 11.77 -6.97 12.01
C ASN A 38 11.43 -5.47 11.86
N ASP A 39 11.01 -4.79 12.92
CA ASP A 39 10.86 -3.32 12.97
C ASP A 39 12.11 -2.61 12.42
N ALA A 40 13.30 -2.99 12.92
CA ALA A 40 14.56 -2.39 12.54
C ALA A 40 14.93 -2.68 11.07
N ARG A 41 14.64 -3.89 10.58
CA ARG A 41 14.81 -4.27 9.17
C ARG A 41 13.87 -3.47 8.27
N THR A 42 12.57 -3.35 8.60
CA THR A 42 11.61 -2.46 7.90
C THR A 42 12.14 -1.03 7.82
N GLY A 43 12.66 -0.51 8.94
CA GLY A 43 13.29 0.80 8.98
C GLY A 43 14.49 0.93 8.03
N ASN A 44 15.31 -0.11 7.88
CA ASN A 44 16.41 -0.15 6.92
C ASN A 44 15.91 -0.15 5.47
N VAL A 45 14.90 -0.95 5.11
CA VAL A 45 14.28 -0.97 3.77
C VAL A 45 13.85 0.45 3.36
N MET A 46 13.11 1.14 4.24
CA MET A 46 12.69 2.52 4.01
C MET A 46 13.89 3.47 3.86
N ASN A 47 14.91 3.38 4.73
CA ASN A 47 16.11 4.21 4.62
C ASN A 47 16.84 4.01 3.27
N THR A 48 17.01 2.77 2.81
CA THR A 48 17.63 2.45 1.52
C THR A 48 16.86 3.10 0.38
N ILE A 49 15.54 2.86 0.29
CA ILE A 49 14.68 3.39 -0.78
C ILE A 49 14.69 4.92 -0.80
N LEU A 50 14.49 5.57 0.36
CA LEU A 50 14.48 7.03 0.48
C LEU A 50 15.83 7.65 0.06
N SER A 51 16.95 6.99 0.36
CA SER A 51 18.29 7.46 0.00
C SER A 51 18.58 7.40 -1.50
N ILE A 52 18.03 6.39 -2.20
CA ILE A 52 18.20 6.17 -3.64
C ILE A 52 17.24 7.07 -4.43
N GLU A 53 15.95 6.99 -4.13
CA GLU A 53 14.90 7.57 -4.97
C GLU A 53 14.67 9.07 -4.72
N LYS A 54 14.92 9.50 -3.47
CA LYS A 54 14.80 10.90 -3.00
C LYS A 54 13.45 11.53 -3.38
N PRO A 55 12.33 10.95 -2.92
CA PRO A 55 11.00 11.43 -3.26
C PRO A 55 10.71 12.81 -2.67
N GLN A 56 9.80 13.55 -3.31
CA GLN A 56 9.22 14.77 -2.71
C GLN A 56 8.11 14.45 -1.71
N LEU A 57 7.45 13.30 -1.87
CA LEU A 57 6.42 12.79 -0.98
C LEU A 57 6.57 11.28 -0.80
N ALA A 58 6.53 10.78 0.43
CA ALA A 58 6.23 9.39 0.70
C ALA A 58 4.71 9.19 0.89
N VAL A 59 4.15 8.14 0.33
CA VAL A 59 2.80 7.68 0.68
C VAL A 59 2.92 6.47 1.58
N LEU A 60 2.31 6.51 2.76
CA LEU A 60 2.15 5.35 3.63
C LEU A 60 0.75 4.79 3.39
N ASN A 61 0.64 3.67 2.66
CA ASN A 61 -0.64 3.20 2.12
C ASN A 61 -1.28 2.11 2.99
N GLY A 62 -1.48 2.42 4.27
CA GLY A 62 -2.07 1.53 5.28
C GLY A 62 -1.16 0.44 5.84
N ASP A 63 -1.64 -0.14 6.94
CA ASP A 63 -1.00 -1.13 7.81
C ASP A 63 0.41 -0.72 8.25
N LEU A 64 0.49 0.51 8.81
CA LEU A 64 1.70 1.08 9.40
C LEU A 64 2.09 0.32 10.68
N VAL A 65 1.10 -0.03 11.51
CA VAL A 65 1.28 -0.72 12.79
C VAL A 65 0.31 -1.90 12.87
N THR A 66 0.78 -3.08 13.28
CA THR A 66 -0.11 -4.22 13.52
C THR A 66 -0.81 -4.07 14.87
N GLY A 67 -1.84 -3.22 14.94
CA GLY A 67 -2.47 -2.85 16.20
C GLY A 67 -2.90 -4.07 17.03
N ASP A 68 -3.51 -5.09 16.43
CA ASP A 68 -3.95 -6.30 17.16
C ASP A 68 -2.82 -7.13 17.79
N ALA A 69 -1.57 -6.97 17.32
CA ALA A 69 -0.37 -7.62 17.90
C ALA A 69 0.31 -6.81 19.01
N THR A 70 -0.18 -5.59 19.27
CA THR A 70 0.35 -4.66 20.29
C THR A 70 -0.53 -4.63 21.56
N SER A 71 -0.20 -3.79 22.54
CA SER A 71 -1.10 -3.49 23.66
C SER A 71 -1.60 -2.05 23.57
N ARG A 72 -2.82 -1.76 24.05
CA ARG A 72 -3.37 -0.39 24.06
C ARG A 72 -2.43 0.63 24.72
N SER A 73 -1.66 0.19 25.72
CA SER A 73 -0.69 1.04 26.43
C SER A 73 0.52 1.49 25.60
N ASN A 74 0.90 0.76 24.54
CA ASN A 74 2.12 1.01 23.78
C ASN A 74 1.93 1.09 22.26
N SER A 75 0.77 0.71 21.73
CA SER A 75 0.52 0.61 20.28
C SER A 75 0.87 1.89 19.52
N SER A 76 0.36 3.04 19.97
CA SER A 76 0.60 4.33 19.30
C SER A 76 2.08 4.78 19.28
N ALA A 77 2.95 4.17 20.09
CA ALA A 77 4.39 4.44 20.05
C ALA A 77 5.11 3.72 18.90
N TYR A 78 4.49 2.73 18.25
CA TYR A 78 5.02 2.11 17.04
C TYR A 78 4.86 3.01 15.81
N VAL A 79 3.88 3.93 15.82
CA VAL A 79 3.74 4.98 14.79
C VAL A 79 5.00 5.85 14.74
N ASP A 80 5.55 6.25 15.89
CA ASP A 80 6.81 7.01 15.95
C ASP A 80 8.00 6.24 15.33
N ARG A 81 7.98 4.90 15.39
CA ARG A 81 9.00 4.04 14.75
C ARG A 81 8.81 3.96 13.24
N ALA A 82 7.58 3.75 12.78
CA ALA A 82 7.21 3.74 11.36
C ALA A 82 7.57 5.07 10.66
N LEU A 83 7.43 6.20 11.37
CA LEU A 83 7.80 7.53 10.87
C LEU A 83 9.30 7.84 10.95
N ALA A 84 10.08 7.12 11.78
CA ALA A 84 11.48 7.45 12.03
C ALA A 84 12.36 7.50 10.76
N PRO A 85 12.22 6.61 9.75
CA PRO A 85 12.94 6.73 8.48
C PRO A 85 12.61 8.02 7.71
N LEU A 86 11.33 8.43 7.69
CA LEU A 86 10.87 9.64 7.01
C LEU A 86 11.42 10.91 7.67
N VAL A 87 11.32 10.98 9.00
CA VAL A 87 11.86 12.08 9.82
C VAL A 87 13.38 12.18 9.64
N LYS A 88 14.10 11.05 9.71
CA LYS A 88 15.56 10.99 9.55
C LYS A 88 16.03 11.44 8.16
N ASN A 89 15.32 11.05 7.10
CA ASN A 89 15.64 11.45 5.72
C ASN A 89 15.04 12.83 5.35
N ASN A 90 14.34 13.49 6.28
CA ASN A 90 13.69 14.78 6.08
C ASN A 90 12.70 14.77 4.89
N VAL A 91 11.96 13.67 4.72
CA VAL A 91 10.98 13.48 3.64
C VAL A 91 9.57 13.83 4.16
N SER A 92 8.76 14.48 3.32
CA SER A 92 7.35 14.76 3.61
C SER A 92 6.49 13.54 3.30
N TRP A 93 5.40 13.32 4.02
CA TRP A 93 4.54 12.15 3.78
C TRP A 93 3.05 12.44 3.91
N ALA A 94 2.26 11.54 3.35
CA ALA A 94 0.80 11.49 3.44
C ALA A 94 0.36 10.03 3.58
N SER A 95 -0.63 9.76 4.43
CA SER A 95 -1.00 8.39 4.81
C SER A 95 -2.46 8.08 4.49
N THR A 96 -2.74 6.85 4.05
CA THR A 96 -4.03 6.17 4.28
C THR A 96 -3.85 5.19 5.44
N TYR A 97 -4.94 4.82 6.11
CA TYR A 97 -4.93 3.79 7.14
C TYR A 97 -5.53 2.49 6.63
N GLY A 98 -4.94 1.38 7.07
CA GLY A 98 -5.40 0.03 6.78
C GLY A 98 -6.17 -0.59 7.95
N ASN A 99 -6.57 -1.85 7.76
CA ASN A 99 -7.33 -2.62 8.74
C ASN A 99 -6.58 -2.83 10.07
N HIS A 100 -5.24 -2.84 10.08
CA HIS A 100 -4.47 -2.99 11.32
C HIS A 100 -4.17 -1.67 12.03
N ASP A 101 -4.29 -0.53 11.33
CA ASP A 101 -4.22 0.80 11.94
C ASP A 101 -5.52 1.18 12.69
N SER A 102 -6.61 0.46 12.44
CA SER A 102 -7.88 0.51 13.19
C SER A 102 -8.19 -0.84 13.82
N ALA A 103 -7.59 -1.09 14.98
CA ALA A 103 -7.47 -2.40 15.60
C ALA A 103 -7.83 -2.35 17.09
N THR A 104 -7.96 -3.53 17.71
CA THR A 104 -8.39 -3.67 19.12
C THR A 104 -7.56 -2.80 20.08
N ASN A 105 -6.24 -2.77 19.86
CA ASN A 105 -5.30 -2.00 20.68
C ASN A 105 -4.87 -0.65 20.08
N LEU A 106 -5.39 -0.26 18.90
CA LEU A 106 -4.96 0.94 18.19
C LEU A 106 -6.13 1.66 17.52
N CYS A 107 -6.39 2.89 17.93
CA CYS A 107 -7.37 3.74 17.26
C CYS A 107 -6.72 4.55 16.13
N PRO A 108 -7.40 4.76 14.99
CA PRO A 108 -6.88 5.58 13.90
C PRO A 108 -6.69 7.05 14.30
N ASP A 109 -7.43 7.53 15.31
CA ASP A 109 -7.21 8.85 15.93
C ASP A 109 -5.86 8.95 16.68
N ASP A 110 -5.37 7.86 17.28
CA ASP A 110 -4.03 7.84 17.88
C ASP A 110 -2.94 7.92 16.82
N VAL A 111 -3.10 7.17 15.71
CA VAL A 111 -2.19 7.23 14.56
C VAL A 111 -2.16 8.65 13.99
N PHE A 112 -3.32 9.24 13.72
CA PHE A 112 -3.42 10.60 13.22
C PHE A 112 -2.82 11.65 14.16
N ARG A 113 -3.13 11.58 15.46
CA ARG A 113 -2.55 12.50 16.45
C ARG A 113 -1.02 12.39 16.52
N ARG A 114 -0.46 11.18 16.40
CA ARG A 114 1.00 10.95 16.35
C ARG A 114 1.61 11.55 15.08
N GLU A 115 1.09 11.24 13.89
CA GLU A 115 1.62 11.79 12.64
C GLU A 115 1.60 13.32 12.62
N ARG A 116 0.49 13.93 13.09
CA ARG A 116 0.24 15.38 13.02
C ARG A 116 1.14 16.22 13.92
N VAL A 117 1.96 15.64 14.82
CA VAL A 117 2.99 16.41 15.55
C VAL A 117 4.13 16.85 14.65
N HIS A 118 4.32 16.20 13.49
CA HIS A 118 5.39 16.49 12.56
C HIS A 118 4.96 17.51 11.50
N GLN A 119 5.76 18.56 11.32
CA GLN A 119 5.52 19.61 10.32
C GLN A 119 5.52 19.10 8.86
N LYS A 120 6.03 17.89 8.64
CA LYS A 120 6.14 17.22 7.34
C LYS A 120 5.03 16.21 7.04
N CYS A 121 4.07 16.06 7.96
CA CYS A 121 2.86 15.29 7.75
C CYS A 121 1.81 16.11 6.97
N PHE A 122 1.47 15.61 5.77
CA PHE A 122 0.38 16.11 4.92
C PHE A 122 -0.92 15.31 5.09
N THR A 123 -0.93 14.24 5.91
CA THR A 123 -2.14 13.49 6.25
C THR A 123 -3.22 14.42 6.81
N GLN A 124 -4.45 14.28 6.31
CA GLN A 124 -5.60 15.10 6.66
C GLN A 124 -6.86 14.24 6.86
N ARG A 125 -7.91 14.88 7.36
CA ARG A 125 -9.25 14.30 7.48
C ARG A 125 -10.26 15.36 7.03
N MET A 126 -10.86 15.15 5.86
CA MET A 126 -11.80 16.09 5.24
C MET A 126 -13.26 15.59 5.28
N VAL A 127 -13.48 14.30 5.51
CA VAL A 127 -14.82 13.72 5.74
C VAL A 127 -15.11 13.63 7.24
N SER A 128 -16.24 14.20 7.66
CA SER A 128 -16.64 14.31 9.07
C SER A 128 -17.59 13.22 9.55
N ASP A 129 -18.14 12.41 8.64
CA ASP A 129 -19.00 11.27 8.98
C ASP A 129 -18.21 10.23 9.82
N PRO A 130 -18.66 9.88 11.04
CA PRO A 130 -17.98 8.86 11.85
C PRO A 130 -17.87 7.48 11.19
N ALA A 131 -18.78 7.12 10.29
CA ALA A 131 -18.78 5.83 9.60
C ALA A 131 -17.80 5.78 8.40
N ALA A 132 -17.22 6.92 8.01
CA ALA A 132 -16.39 7.06 6.81
C ALA A 132 -14.95 6.54 6.94
N GLY A 133 -14.50 6.15 8.14
CA GLY A 133 -13.08 6.01 8.44
C GLY A 133 -12.43 7.37 8.75
N PHE A 134 -11.10 7.44 8.71
CA PHE A 134 -10.34 8.56 9.25
C PHE A 134 -9.59 9.38 8.19
N THR A 135 -8.96 8.72 7.21
CA THR A 135 -7.97 9.31 6.28
C THR A 135 -8.51 9.62 4.89
N ASN A 136 -9.69 10.23 4.83
CA ASN A 136 -10.31 10.68 3.58
C ASN A 136 -9.99 12.15 3.29
N TYR A 137 -9.18 12.43 2.26
CA TYR A 137 -8.72 13.80 1.90
C TYR A 137 -8.09 13.86 0.49
N PHE A 138 -7.70 15.06 0.06
CA PHE A 138 -6.89 15.25 -1.14
C PHE A 138 -5.75 16.24 -0.91
N LEU A 139 -4.70 16.14 -1.75
CA LEU A 139 -3.55 17.04 -1.76
C LEU A 139 -3.29 17.55 -3.19
N PRO A 140 -3.39 18.87 -3.45
CA PRO A 140 -2.94 19.44 -4.71
C PRO A 140 -1.40 19.51 -4.77
N VAL A 141 -0.84 19.14 -5.92
CA VAL A 141 0.58 19.33 -6.25
C VAL A 141 0.67 20.35 -7.37
N PHE A 142 1.37 21.45 -7.13
CA PHE A 142 1.43 22.61 -8.01
C PHE A 142 2.66 22.60 -8.92
N PRO A 143 2.65 23.36 -10.02
CA PRO A 143 3.84 23.60 -10.85
C PRO A 143 5.05 24.10 -10.03
N ARG A 144 6.23 24.05 -10.63
CA ARG A 144 7.45 24.61 -10.02
C ARG A 144 7.35 26.12 -9.78
N ASN A 145 6.91 26.87 -10.80
CA ASN A 145 7.02 28.33 -10.86
C ASN A 145 5.68 29.01 -10.52
N SER A 146 5.60 29.65 -9.35
CA SER A 146 4.34 30.13 -8.80
C SER A 146 3.90 31.51 -9.29
N SER A 147 2.58 31.65 -9.50
CA SER A 147 1.86 32.93 -9.47
C SER A 147 0.55 32.74 -8.68
N ALA A 148 -0.11 33.83 -8.24
CA ALA A 148 -1.15 33.78 -7.20
C ALA A 148 -2.50 33.12 -7.60
N ALA A 149 -2.60 32.51 -8.77
CA ALA A 149 -3.79 31.82 -9.28
C ALA A 149 -3.41 30.48 -9.93
N GLU A 150 -2.64 29.65 -9.21
CA GLU A 150 -2.16 28.36 -9.71
C GLU A 150 -3.24 27.27 -9.69
N VAL A 151 -3.49 26.68 -10.85
CA VAL A 151 -4.14 25.37 -10.98
C VAL A 151 -3.11 24.28 -10.66
N PRO A 152 -3.45 23.21 -9.92
CA PRO A 152 -2.53 22.10 -9.69
C PRO A 152 -2.19 21.33 -10.98
N GLU A 153 -0.99 20.74 -11.03
CA GLU A 153 -0.60 19.78 -12.07
C GLU A 153 -1.28 18.43 -11.85
N VAL A 154 -1.35 17.99 -10.60
CA VAL A 154 -2.00 16.74 -10.18
C VAL A 154 -2.65 16.90 -8.80
N ILE A 155 -3.75 16.16 -8.56
CA ILE A 155 -4.36 15.99 -7.24
C ILE A 155 -4.14 14.55 -6.77
N LEU A 156 -3.64 14.39 -5.54
CA LEU A 156 -3.49 13.09 -4.90
C LEU A 156 -4.68 12.88 -3.96
N TRP A 157 -5.51 11.88 -4.23
CA TRP A 157 -6.69 11.53 -3.44
C TRP A 157 -6.38 10.34 -2.53
N PHE A 158 -6.82 10.44 -1.28
CA PHE A 158 -6.58 9.45 -0.24
C PHE A 158 -7.94 9.00 0.29
N PHE A 159 -8.18 7.70 0.28
CA PHE A 159 -9.43 7.07 0.70
C PHE A 159 -9.17 6.02 1.77
N ASP A 160 -9.96 6.10 2.83
CA ASP A 160 -9.94 5.17 3.96
C ASP A 160 -10.86 4.00 3.65
N THR A 161 -10.26 2.82 3.42
CA THR A 161 -11.01 1.57 3.17
C THR A 161 -11.52 0.94 4.46
N ARG A 162 -11.21 1.51 5.63
CA ARG A 162 -11.62 1.00 6.94
C ARG A 162 -11.09 -0.44 7.14
N GLY A 163 -11.95 -1.35 7.59
CA GLY A 163 -11.58 -2.69 8.03
C GLY A 163 -11.07 -2.73 9.47
N GLY A 164 -10.68 -3.92 9.93
CA GLY A 164 -10.21 -4.12 11.30
C GLY A 164 -11.33 -4.15 12.34
N SER A 165 -11.08 -3.53 13.50
CA SER A 165 -11.99 -3.50 14.66
C SER A 165 -12.43 -2.09 15.01
N VAL A 166 -13.63 -1.99 15.58
CA VAL A 166 -14.15 -0.76 16.16
C VAL A 166 -13.26 -0.33 17.31
N CYS A 167 -12.69 0.87 17.19
CA CYS A 167 -12.01 1.56 18.29
C CYS A 167 -13.00 1.83 19.44
N SER A 168 -12.93 1.03 20.51
CA SER A 168 -13.58 1.32 21.80
C SER A 168 -12.57 1.29 22.95
N GLU A 169 -13.00 1.81 24.10
CA GLU A 169 -12.32 1.73 25.40
C GLU A 169 -12.81 0.52 26.22
N SER A 170 -13.87 -0.18 25.78
CA SER A 170 -14.36 -1.43 26.39
C SER A 170 -14.13 -2.63 25.46
N GLU A 171 -13.62 -3.72 26.02
CA GLU A 171 -13.44 -4.99 25.28
C GLU A 171 -14.79 -5.60 24.86
N ASP A 172 -15.86 -5.29 25.60
CA ASP A 172 -17.25 -5.72 25.34
C ASP A 172 -17.89 -5.07 24.09
N GLU A 173 -17.31 -4.00 23.55
CA GLU A 173 -17.76 -3.33 22.31
C GLU A 173 -16.93 -3.75 21.07
N SER A 174 -16.19 -4.85 21.14
CA SER A 174 -15.39 -5.39 20.03
C SER A 174 -16.23 -5.88 18.85
N GLY A 175 -16.55 -4.96 17.93
CA GLY A 175 -17.12 -5.25 16.61
C GLY A 175 -16.08 -5.14 15.49
N ARG A 176 -16.28 -5.88 14.39
CA ARG A 176 -15.51 -5.64 13.15
C ARG A 176 -16.04 -4.40 12.43
N MET A 177 -15.13 -3.64 11.83
CA MET A 177 -15.50 -2.56 10.93
C MET A 177 -15.68 -3.10 9.49
N PRO A 178 -16.66 -2.56 8.72
CA PRO A 178 -16.69 -2.70 7.27
C PRO A 178 -15.36 -2.31 6.63
N ASP A 179 -14.98 -3.00 5.56
CA ASP A 179 -13.66 -3.01 4.92
C ASP A 179 -13.72 -2.50 3.45
N TRP A 180 -14.59 -1.52 3.19
CA TRP A 180 -14.69 -0.80 1.92
C TRP A 180 -14.76 0.71 2.15
N VAL A 181 -14.51 1.51 1.11
CA VAL A 181 -14.74 2.96 1.13
C VAL A 181 -16.23 3.26 1.35
N HIS A 182 -16.57 4.01 2.40
CA HIS A 182 -17.95 4.31 2.76
C HIS A 182 -18.66 5.24 1.75
N GLN A 183 -19.98 5.10 1.57
CA GLN A 183 -20.75 5.89 0.60
C GLN A 183 -20.62 7.41 0.81
N SER A 184 -20.56 7.91 2.05
CA SER A 184 -20.39 9.35 2.28
C SER A 184 -19.02 9.88 1.83
N VAL A 185 -18.02 9.01 1.68
CA VAL A 185 -16.72 9.35 1.06
C VAL A 185 -16.87 9.45 -0.45
N THR A 186 -17.61 8.55 -1.11
CA THR A 186 -17.79 8.60 -2.57
C THR A 186 -18.65 9.82 -2.97
N GLU A 187 -19.68 10.14 -2.19
CA GLU A 187 -20.48 11.36 -2.32
C GLU A 187 -19.64 12.64 -2.10
N TRP A 188 -18.80 12.66 -1.06
CA TRP A 188 -17.85 13.74 -0.83
C TRP A 188 -16.88 13.91 -2.01
N PHE A 189 -16.29 12.82 -2.49
CA PHE A 189 -15.32 12.80 -3.57
C PHE A 189 -15.89 13.37 -4.86
N ILE A 190 -17.03 12.86 -5.34
CA ILE A 190 -17.69 13.32 -6.57
C ILE A 190 -18.03 14.82 -6.46
N LYS A 191 -18.56 15.25 -5.31
CA LYS A 191 -18.91 16.65 -5.06
C LYS A 191 -17.69 17.56 -5.02
N THR A 192 -16.64 17.16 -4.30
CA THR A 192 -15.41 17.95 -4.14
C THR A 192 -14.63 18.02 -5.45
N HIS A 193 -14.54 16.93 -6.21
CA HIS A 193 -13.98 16.94 -7.57
C HIS A 193 -14.74 17.91 -8.49
N SER A 194 -16.07 17.85 -8.50
CA SER A 194 -16.92 18.79 -9.27
C SER A 194 -16.67 20.26 -8.88
N GLN A 195 -16.43 20.54 -7.60
CA GLN A 195 -16.08 21.87 -7.10
C GLN A 195 -14.68 22.31 -7.57
N LEU A 196 -13.68 21.43 -7.50
CA LEU A 196 -12.32 21.71 -7.96
C LEU A 196 -12.25 21.88 -9.48
N MET A 197 -13.04 21.12 -10.26
CA MET A 197 -13.20 21.34 -11.69
C MET A 197 -13.77 22.73 -12.01
N ALA A 198 -14.76 23.19 -11.24
CA ALA A 198 -15.35 24.51 -11.41
C ALA A 198 -14.40 25.64 -10.97
N GLU A 199 -13.60 25.41 -9.92
CA GLU A 199 -12.57 26.34 -9.42
C GLU A 199 -11.42 26.51 -10.43
N TYR A 200 -10.93 25.41 -11.01
CA TYR A 200 -9.78 25.40 -11.91
C TYR A 200 -10.12 25.46 -13.39
N GLY A 201 -11.40 25.41 -13.76
CA GLY A 201 -11.87 25.45 -15.15
C GLY A 201 -11.54 24.21 -15.99
N ARG A 202 -11.03 23.13 -15.38
CA ARG A 202 -10.69 21.86 -16.04
C ARG A 202 -10.67 20.69 -15.05
N ALA A 203 -10.79 19.46 -15.56
CA ALA A 203 -10.35 18.29 -14.81
C ALA A 203 -8.85 18.38 -14.56
N VAL A 204 -8.44 18.17 -13.31
CA VAL A 204 -7.03 18.08 -12.94
C VAL A 204 -6.63 16.60 -12.90
N PRO A 205 -5.55 16.20 -13.59
CA PRO A 205 -4.99 14.86 -13.47
C PRO A 205 -4.91 14.42 -12.01
N SER A 206 -5.24 13.17 -11.74
CA SER A 206 -5.46 12.72 -10.37
C SER A 206 -4.99 11.29 -10.16
N LEU A 207 -4.43 11.03 -8.98
CA LEU A 207 -4.05 9.69 -8.51
C LEU A 207 -4.88 9.34 -7.28
N ALA A 208 -5.24 8.06 -7.12
CA ALA A 208 -5.96 7.56 -5.95
C ALA A 208 -5.09 6.61 -5.12
N PHE A 209 -5.13 6.76 -3.80
CA PHE A 209 -4.46 5.89 -2.84
C PHE A 209 -5.49 5.36 -1.84
N PHE A 210 -5.49 4.06 -1.61
CA PHE A 210 -6.36 3.36 -0.66
C PHE A 210 -5.66 2.08 -0.22
N HIS A 211 -5.95 1.54 0.97
CA HIS A 211 -5.24 0.35 1.44
C HIS A 211 -5.77 -0.94 0.78
N ILE A 212 -7.02 -1.32 1.05
CA ILE A 212 -7.59 -2.59 0.58
C ILE A 212 -7.94 -2.50 -0.92
N PRO A 213 -7.51 -3.46 -1.77
CA PRO A 213 -7.76 -3.43 -3.21
C PRO A 213 -9.26 -3.54 -3.54
N THR A 214 -9.71 -2.93 -4.63
CA THR A 214 -11.09 -3.07 -5.10
C THR A 214 -11.31 -4.41 -5.82
N TYR A 215 -12.56 -4.89 -5.92
CA TYR A 215 -12.91 -6.12 -6.65
C TYR A 215 -12.43 -6.14 -8.11
N ALA A 216 -12.25 -4.98 -8.77
CA ALA A 216 -11.67 -4.92 -10.11
C ALA A 216 -10.26 -5.55 -10.22
N LEU A 217 -9.42 -5.43 -9.19
CA LEU A 217 -8.09 -6.09 -9.16
C LEU A 217 -8.26 -7.61 -9.12
N ARG A 218 -9.16 -8.10 -8.27
CA ARG A 218 -9.52 -9.52 -8.20
C ARG A 218 -10.08 -10.06 -9.52
N ALA A 219 -11.10 -9.40 -10.07
CA ALA A 219 -11.74 -9.81 -11.30
C ALA A 219 -10.76 -9.82 -12.49
N PHE A 220 -9.74 -8.93 -12.50
CA PHE A 220 -8.65 -9.02 -13.45
C PHE A 220 -7.69 -10.19 -13.17
N GLN A 221 -7.31 -10.45 -11.92
CA GLN A 221 -6.49 -11.60 -11.54
C GLN A 221 -7.13 -12.94 -12.00
N GLU A 222 -8.46 -13.05 -11.95
CA GLU A 222 -9.23 -14.20 -12.46
C GLU A 222 -9.13 -14.38 -13.99
N THR A 223 -8.79 -13.33 -14.76
CA THR A 223 -8.49 -13.45 -16.21
C THR A 223 -7.07 -13.96 -16.51
N GLY A 224 -6.18 -13.88 -15.52
CA GLY A 224 -4.77 -14.26 -15.61
C GLY A 224 -3.83 -13.05 -15.76
N ILE A 225 -2.83 -12.96 -14.88
CA ILE A 225 -1.75 -11.96 -14.96
C ILE A 225 -0.65 -12.52 -15.88
N ASP A 226 -0.25 -11.79 -16.91
CA ASP A 226 0.91 -12.14 -17.75
C ASP A 226 2.11 -11.24 -17.39
N ASN A 227 3.18 -11.84 -16.85
CA ASN A 227 4.39 -11.13 -16.46
C ASN A 227 5.10 -10.36 -17.61
N TYR A 228 4.71 -10.54 -18.88
CA TYR A 228 5.18 -9.73 -20.00
C TYR A 228 4.38 -8.44 -20.19
N THR A 229 3.10 -8.37 -19.83
CA THR A 229 2.25 -7.17 -19.98
C THR A 229 2.00 -6.48 -18.63
N GLU A 230 1.86 -7.27 -17.57
CA GLU A 230 1.67 -6.90 -16.17
C GLU A 230 2.82 -7.44 -15.29
N PRO A 231 4.08 -6.98 -15.48
CA PRO A 231 5.20 -7.48 -14.70
C PRO A 231 5.01 -7.18 -13.20
N GLY A 232 5.19 -8.22 -12.39
CA GLY A 232 5.13 -8.18 -10.93
C GLY A 232 5.12 -9.59 -10.33
N VAL A 233 5.10 -9.67 -9.02
CA VAL A 233 4.76 -10.85 -8.21
C VAL A 233 3.25 -10.93 -8.13
N ASN A 234 2.69 -12.12 -8.36
CA ASN A 234 1.26 -12.43 -8.27
C ASN A 234 1.08 -13.75 -7.51
N ASP A 235 1.54 -13.78 -6.26
CA ASP A 235 1.59 -15.01 -5.45
C ASP A 235 0.46 -15.10 -4.41
N GLU A 236 -0.40 -14.07 -4.32
CA GLU A 236 -1.56 -14.02 -3.42
C GLU A 236 -2.86 -14.10 -4.22
N ILE A 237 -3.41 -15.32 -4.30
CA ILE A 237 -4.55 -15.69 -5.14
C ILE A 237 -5.59 -16.43 -4.27
N PRO A 238 -6.87 -16.01 -4.23
CA PRO A 238 -7.40 -14.77 -4.82
C PRO A 238 -6.97 -13.53 -4.02
N VAL A 239 -6.87 -12.39 -4.72
CA VAL A 239 -6.85 -11.03 -4.15
C VAL A 239 -7.85 -10.87 -2.99
N LYS A 240 -7.44 -10.20 -1.91
CA LYS A 240 -8.31 -9.87 -0.77
C LYS A 240 -8.93 -8.49 -0.93
N GLN A 241 -10.05 -8.45 -1.68
CA GLN A 241 -10.71 -7.20 -2.05
C GLN A 241 -11.49 -6.53 -0.89
N GLN A 242 -11.90 -5.28 -1.09
CA GLN A 242 -12.85 -4.58 -0.24
C GLN A 242 -14.20 -5.33 -0.14
N GLY A 243 -14.70 -5.50 1.08
CA GLY A 243 -15.90 -6.29 1.36
C GLY A 243 -15.62 -7.78 1.56
N TYR A 244 -14.35 -8.19 1.69
CA TYR A 244 -13.95 -9.58 1.92
C TYR A 244 -13.93 -9.90 3.41
N PHE A 245 -15.10 -10.17 3.98
CA PHE A 245 -15.23 -10.69 5.34
C PHE A 245 -14.92 -12.20 5.42
N TRP A 246 -13.71 -12.62 5.04
CA TRP A 246 -13.17 -13.99 5.17
C TRP A 246 -13.67 -15.04 4.16
N ASP A 247 -14.84 -14.86 3.55
CA ASP A 247 -15.33 -15.71 2.44
C ASP A 247 -15.94 -14.85 1.32
N ASP A 248 -16.01 -15.43 0.13
CA ASP A 248 -16.51 -14.77 -1.08
C ASP A 248 -18.03 -14.60 -1.08
N ASP A 249 -18.74 -15.48 -0.36
CA ASP A 249 -20.20 -15.50 -0.23
C ASP A 249 -20.78 -14.22 0.43
N ASP A 250 -19.96 -13.46 1.18
CA ASP A 250 -20.36 -12.20 1.82
C ASP A 250 -20.19 -10.98 0.88
N TYR A 251 -19.51 -11.11 -0.27
CA TYR A 251 -19.31 -10.00 -1.20
C TYR A 251 -20.53 -9.79 -2.11
N MET A 252 -21.20 -8.66 -1.91
CA MET A 252 -22.45 -8.25 -2.56
C MET A 252 -22.28 -6.96 -3.37
N GLY A 253 -21.05 -6.59 -3.74
CA GLY A 253 -20.75 -5.35 -4.47
C GLY A 253 -20.56 -4.13 -3.59
N GLN A 254 -20.06 -4.29 -2.36
CA GLN A 254 -19.91 -3.22 -1.37
C GLN A 254 -19.05 -2.03 -1.85
N ASP A 255 -18.03 -2.29 -2.68
CA ASP A 255 -17.13 -1.28 -3.26
C ASP A 255 -17.55 -0.82 -4.68
N VAL A 256 -18.62 -1.36 -5.26
CA VAL A 256 -19.16 -0.93 -6.56
C VAL A 256 -19.45 0.57 -6.61
N PRO A 257 -20.02 1.23 -5.58
CA PRO A 257 -20.16 2.69 -5.56
C PRO A 257 -18.82 3.44 -5.61
N PHE A 258 -17.75 2.88 -5.07
CA PHE A 258 -16.41 3.48 -5.11
C PHE A 258 -15.75 3.28 -6.48
N MET A 259 -15.84 2.07 -7.06
CA MET A 259 -15.36 1.80 -8.42
C MET A 259 -16.09 2.64 -9.48
N ASP A 260 -17.42 2.79 -9.38
CA ASP A 260 -18.20 3.66 -10.27
C ASP A 260 -17.80 5.13 -10.11
N ALA A 261 -17.56 5.59 -8.88
CA ALA A 261 -17.05 6.94 -8.62
C ALA A 261 -15.66 7.16 -9.25
N LEU A 262 -14.72 6.22 -9.13
CA LEU A 262 -13.40 6.30 -9.77
C LEU A 262 -13.51 6.36 -11.30
N LEU A 263 -14.38 5.53 -11.91
CA LEU A 263 -14.55 5.46 -13.37
C LEU A 263 -15.29 6.67 -13.97
N ARG A 264 -16.21 7.30 -13.22
CA ARG A 264 -16.95 8.49 -13.67
C ARG A 264 -16.21 9.80 -13.45
N THR A 265 -15.20 9.80 -12.58
CA THR A 265 -14.48 11.03 -12.22
C THR A 265 -13.39 11.33 -13.25
N GLU A 266 -13.61 12.39 -14.04
CA GLU A 266 -12.67 12.80 -15.09
C GLU A 266 -11.29 13.15 -14.50
N GLY A 267 -10.23 12.66 -15.14
CA GLY A 267 -8.84 12.94 -14.76
C GLY A 267 -8.22 11.95 -13.77
N ILE A 268 -8.95 10.97 -13.23
CA ILE A 268 -8.33 9.87 -12.46
C ILE A 268 -7.52 8.98 -13.42
N LEU A 269 -6.18 9.02 -13.29
CA LEU A 269 -5.25 8.33 -14.19
C LEU A 269 -4.86 6.94 -13.69
N ALA A 270 -4.59 6.83 -12.39
CA ALA A 270 -4.16 5.59 -11.75
C ALA A 270 -4.59 5.52 -10.28
N SER A 271 -4.74 4.31 -9.76
CA SER A 271 -4.97 4.00 -8.35
C SER A 271 -3.93 3.01 -7.79
N PHE A 272 -3.70 3.09 -6.47
CA PHE A 272 -2.67 2.31 -5.77
C PHE A 272 -3.20 1.69 -4.48
N SER A 273 -3.07 0.35 -4.35
CA SER A 273 -3.46 -0.46 -3.18
C SER A 273 -2.27 -1.10 -2.44
N GLY A 274 -2.49 -1.64 -1.24
CA GLY A 274 -1.57 -2.50 -0.49
C GLY A 274 -2.28 -3.82 -0.15
N HIS A 275 -2.21 -4.21 1.13
CA HIS A 275 -3.00 -5.28 1.77
C HIS A 275 -2.62 -6.72 1.37
N ASP A 276 -2.64 -7.04 0.07
CA ASP A 276 -2.10 -8.31 -0.42
C ASP A 276 -0.57 -8.25 -0.42
N HIS A 277 0.09 -8.98 0.48
CA HIS A 277 1.54 -8.94 0.64
C HIS A 277 2.29 -9.58 -0.53
N GLY A 278 1.64 -10.48 -1.25
CA GLY A 278 2.19 -11.24 -2.38
C GLY A 278 1.93 -10.66 -3.77
N ASN A 279 1.34 -9.47 -3.88
CA ASN A 279 0.96 -8.85 -5.16
C ASN A 279 1.66 -7.49 -5.35
N ASP A 280 2.30 -7.25 -6.51
CA ASP A 280 2.89 -5.94 -6.86
C ASP A 280 2.80 -5.56 -8.36
N TRP A 281 1.89 -6.17 -9.11
CA TRP A 281 1.59 -5.83 -10.51
C TRP A 281 0.67 -4.60 -10.64
N CYS A 282 0.48 -4.14 -11.87
CA CYS A 282 -0.57 -3.19 -12.26
C CYS A 282 -1.39 -3.79 -13.41
N PHE A 283 -2.58 -3.26 -13.68
CA PHE A 283 -3.32 -3.54 -14.91
C PHE A 283 -4.03 -2.29 -15.47
N ASN A 284 -4.45 -2.37 -16.74
CA ASN A 284 -5.19 -1.33 -17.44
C ASN A 284 -6.67 -1.71 -17.55
N TRP A 285 -7.54 -1.11 -16.74
CA TRP A 285 -8.96 -1.41 -16.76
C TRP A 285 -9.66 -0.69 -17.93
N ASN A 286 -9.65 -1.32 -19.11
CA ASN A 286 -10.20 -0.81 -20.38
C ASN A 286 -11.52 -1.49 -20.80
N GLU A 287 -11.83 -2.67 -20.26
CA GLU A 287 -12.95 -3.52 -20.66
C GLU A 287 -13.86 -3.90 -19.48
N ARG A 288 -14.90 -4.70 -19.73
CA ARG A 288 -15.74 -5.27 -18.66
C ARG A 288 -15.04 -6.53 -18.15
N LEU A 289 -14.80 -6.58 -16.84
CA LEU A 289 -14.17 -7.72 -16.18
C LEU A 289 -15.22 -8.80 -15.82
N PRO A 290 -14.79 -10.04 -15.52
CA PRO A 290 -15.68 -11.10 -15.04
C PRO A 290 -16.56 -10.64 -13.87
N ASN A 291 -17.82 -11.08 -13.86
CA ASN A 291 -18.78 -10.83 -12.78
C ASN A 291 -19.04 -9.34 -12.43
N MET A 292 -18.68 -8.40 -13.31
CA MET A 292 -18.89 -6.96 -13.12
C MET A 292 -19.81 -6.34 -14.16
N ASP A 293 -20.68 -5.43 -13.72
CA ASP A 293 -21.45 -4.56 -14.63
C ASP A 293 -20.70 -3.30 -15.05
N LEU A 294 -19.72 -2.87 -14.25
CA LEU A 294 -18.85 -1.75 -14.59
C LEU A 294 -17.94 -2.13 -15.77
N LYS A 295 -17.77 -1.17 -16.70
CA LYS A 295 -16.81 -1.25 -17.79
C LYS A 295 -15.67 -0.27 -17.52
N GLY A 296 -14.44 -0.73 -17.60
CA GLY A 296 -13.26 0.10 -17.52
C GLY A 296 -13.23 1.22 -18.57
N ASN A 297 -12.58 2.33 -18.20
CA ASN A 297 -12.42 3.53 -19.03
C ASN A 297 -10.94 3.80 -19.43
N GLY A 298 -10.03 2.87 -19.11
CA GLY A 298 -8.58 3.04 -19.22
C GLY A 298 -7.90 3.46 -17.91
N LEU A 299 -8.58 3.37 -16.76
CA LEU A 299 -8.00 3.56 -15.43
C LEU A 299 -6.95 2.49 -15.14
N LYS A 300 -5.76 2.90 -14.68
CA LYS A 300 -4.71 1.96 -14.25
C LYS A 300 -4.89 1.66 -12.77
N MET A 301 -4.77 0.39 -12.38
CA MET A 301 -4.86 -0.01 -10.98
C MET A 301 -3.61 -0.82 -10.64
N CYS A 302 -2.97 -0.49 -9.53
CA CYS A 302 -1.64 -0.98 -9.17
C CYS A 302 -1.60 -1.41 -7.70
N TYR A 303 -0.92 -2.52 -7.42
CA TYR A 303 -0.45 -2.82 -6.07
C TYR A 303 0.84 -2.07 -5.76
N GLY A 304 1.02 -1.65 -4.50
CA GLY A 304 2.33 -1.37 -3.93
C GLY A 304 3.17 -2.65 -3.81
N ARG A 305 4.36 -2.55 -3.19
CA ARG A 305 5.12 -3.70 -2.70
C ARG A 305 5.17 -3.58 -1.19
N ARG A 306 4.87 -4.66 -0.47
CA ARG A 306 5.04 -4.73 0.99
C ARG A 306 6.47 -4.30 1.39
N THR A 307 6.54 -3.35 2.30
CA THR A 307 7.79 -2.82 2.85
C THR A 307 8.18 -3.53 4.15
N GLY A 308 7.21 -4.03 4.91
CA GLY A 308 7.39 -4.62 6.23
C GLY A 308 8.15 -5.96 6.26
N TYR A 309 8.96 -6.13 7.29
CA TYR A 309 9.36 -7.45 7.80
C TYR A 309 8.36 -8.01 8.83
N GLY A 310 7.47 -7.19 9.38
CA GLY A 310 6.21 -7.66 10.00
C GLY A 310 5.21 -8.04 8.90
N GLY A 311 4.17 -8.79 9.25
CA GLY A 311 3.20 -9.35 8.31
C GLY A 311 3.65 -10.69 7.71
N TYR A 312 2.77 -11.34 6.96
CA TYR A 312 3.00 -12.69 6.40
C TYR A 312 3.75 -12.66 5.05
N GLY A 313 4.51 -13.73 4.77
CA GLY A 313 5.16 -13.98 3.48
C GLY A 313 6.61 -13.51 3.38
N ASP A 314 7.35 -14.09 2.42
CA ASP A 314 8.82 -14.08 2.38
C ASP A 314 9.46 -13.30 1.21
N TRP A 315 8.66 -12.72 0.31
CA TRP A 315 9.11 -11.92 -0.85
C TRP A 315 10.07 -10.78 -0.48
N ALA A 316 10.94 -10.35 -1.40
CA ALA A 316 11.89 -9.26 -1.13
C ALA A 316 11.15 -7.97 -0.74
N ARG A 317 11.64 -7.24 0.26
CA ARG A 317 10.92 -6.08 0.79
C ARG A 317 11.25 -4.87 -0.08
N GLY A 318 10.26 -3.99 -0.27
CA GLY A 318 10.42 -2.88 -1.19
C GLY A 318 9.34 -1.82 -1.05
N GLY A 319 9.23 -0.98 -2.07
CA GLY A 319 8.15 -0.01 -2.21
C GLY A 319 7.98 0.40 -3.67
N ARG A 320 6.75 0.77 -4.07
CA ARG A 320 6.49 1.26 -5.43
C ARG A 320 6.93 2.72 -5.55
N GLN A 321 7.60 3.04 -6.64
CA GLN A 321 8.04 4.38 -6.98
C GLN A 321 7.19 4.92 -8.13
N LEU A 322 6.84 6.20 -8.07
CA LEU A 322 6.20 6.94 -9.17
C LEU A 322 7.08 8.14 -9.54
N ILE A 323 7.15 8.44 -10.82
CA ILE A 323 7.63 9.75 -11.30
C ILE A 323 6.62 10.35 -12.27
N LEU A 324 6.16 11.54 -11.92
CA LEU A 324 5.31 12.41 -12.75
C LEU A 324 6.18 13.47 -13.40
N ARG A 325 5.75 14.01 -14.54
CA ARG A 325 6.35 15.18 -15.20
C ARG A 325 5.28 16.27 -15.36
N GLU A 326 5.70 17.53 -15.43
CA GLU A 326 4.81 18.65 -15.73
C GLU A 326 4.07 18.41 -17.06
N ASN A 327 2.81 18.85 -17.16
CA ASN A 327 1.80 18.41 -18.13
C ASN A 327 1.38 16.94 -17.92
N VAL A 328 1.00 16.59 -16.69
CA VAL A 328 0.62 15.23 -16.26
C VAL A 328 -0.51 14.60 -17.12
N SER A 329 -1.35 15.41 -17.77
CA SER A 329 -2.38 14.95 -18.72
C SER A 329 -1.83 14.40 -20.03
N GLU A 330 -0.60 14.77 -20.40
CA GLU A 330 0.05 14.41 -21.67
C GLU A 330 1.26 13.49 -21.46
N THR A 331 1.93 13.58 -20.30
CA THR A 331 3.06 12.71 -19.96
C THR A 331 2.61 11.48 -19.17
N PRO A 332 2.95 10.25 -19.59
CA PRO A 332 2.57 9.06 -18.85
C PRO A 332 3.34 8.93 -17.54
N ILE A 333 2.71 8.29 -16.56
CA ILE A 333 3.31 7.98 -15.25
C ILE A 333 4.28 6.80 -15.44
N GLU A 334 5.55 6.98 -15.10
CA GLU A 334 6.48 5.85 -14.96
C GLU A 334 6.42 5.32 -13.53
N THR A 335 6.42 3.99 -13.39
CA THR A 335 6.47 3.32 -12.09
C THR A 335 7.36 2.08 -12.10
N TRP A 336 7.95 1.75 -10.97
CA TRP A 336 8.74 0.54 -10.73
C TRP A 336 8.71 0.19 -9.24
N ILE A 337 9.13 -1.02 -8.90
CA ILE A 337 9.39 -1.43 -7.52
C ILE A 337 10.86 -1.21 -7.22
N ARG A 338 11.19 -0.52 -6.11
CA ARG A 338 12.55 -0.49 -5.55
C ARG A 338 12.60 -1.51 -4.42
N LEU A 339 13.54 -2.44 -4.51
CA LEU A 339 13.78 -3.46 -3.50
C LEU A 339 14.89 -3.05 -2.52
N GLU A 340 14.92 -3.73 -1.38
CA GLU A 340 15.91 -3.57 -0.31
C GLU A 340 17.35 -3.92 -0.73
N ASP A 341 17.51 -4.74 -1.77
CA ASP A 341 18.81 -5.07 -2.40
C ASP A 341 19.31 -3.99 -3.37
N GLU A 342 18.71 -2.80 -3.30
CA GLU A 342 18.91 -1.64 -4.18
C GLU A 342 18.47 -1.85 -5.64
N THR A 343 17.91 -3.01 -6.04
CA THR A 343 17.49 -3.24 -7.43
C THR A 343 16.12 -2.62 -7.74
N ALA A 344 15.92 -2.25 -9.02
CA ALA A 344 14.62 -1.84 -9.54
C ALA A 344 14.00 -3.01 -10.32
N ARG A 345 12.71 -3.28 -10.10
CA ARG A 345 11.93 -4.31 -10.80
C ARG A 345 10.62 -3.78 -11.34
N ALA A 346 9.98 -4.54 -12.24
CA ALA A 346 8.63 -4.26 -12.74
C ALA A 346 8.44 -2.81 -13.22
N ARG A 347 9.43 -2.29 -13.98
CA ARG A 347 9.40 -0.93 -14.52
C ARG A 347 8.44 -0.85 -15.70
N VAL A 348 7.37 -0.08 -15.55
CA VAL A 348 6.32 0.11 -16.56
C VAL A 348 5.96 1.58 -16.75
N THR A 349 5.32 1.88 -17.88
CA THR A 349 4.82 3.21 -18.22
C THR A 349 3.31 3.14 -18.37
N LEU A 350 2.56 3.83 -17.50
CA LEU A 350 1.10 3.78 -17.42
C LEU A 350 0.43 4.70 -18.47
N ASN A 351 0.72 4.43 -19.75
CA ASN A 351 0.18 5.13 -20.91
C ASN A 351 -1.13 4.46 -21.42
N SER A 352 -1.52 4.69 -22.68
CA SER A 352 -2.67 4.02 -23.32
C SER A 352 -2.38 2.61 -23.87
N THR A 353 -1.11 2.22 -23.99
CA THR A 353 -0.66 0.91 -24.50
C THR A 353 -0.25 -0.07 -23.39
N TYR A 354 -0.30 0.37 -22.13
CA TYR A 354 -0.11 -0.50 -20.97
C TYR A 354 -1.13 -1.66 -20.97
N GLY A 355 -0.67 -2.88 -20.68
CA GLY A 355 -1.41 -4.13 -20.92
C GLY A 355 -1.35 -4.67 -22.37
N GLN A 356 -0.60 -4.01 -23.25
CA GLN A 356 -0.28 -4.47 -24.62
C GLN A 356 1.22 -4.40 -24.89
N ASP A 357 1.90 -3.42 -24.29
CA ASP A 357 3.36 -3.30 -24.26
C ASP A 357 4.01 -4.55 -23.65
N GLN A 358 5.12 -5.01 -24.25
CA GLN A 358 5.88 -6.17 -23.80
C GLN A 358 7.12 -5.73 -22.99
N TYR A 359 7.13 -6.08 -21.71
CA TYR A 359 8.18 -5.79 -20.75
C TYR A 359 9.18 -6.95 -20.66
N VAL A 360 10.46 -6.61 -20.46
CA VAL A 360 11.52 -7.62 -20.34
C VAL A 360 11.34 -8.39 -19.04
N GLN A 361 11.19 -9.72 -19.14
CA GLN A 361 11.20 -10.59 -17.96
C GLN A 361 12.59 -10.54 -17.30
N GLU A 362 12.72 -9.70 -16.28
CA GLU A 362 13.83 -9.80 -15.34
C GLU A 362 13.73 -11.16 -14.64
N ARG A 363 14.87 -11.84 -14.46
CA ARG A 363 14.88 -13.15 -13.81
C ARG A 363 14.51 -13.00 -12.34
N TYR A 364 13.23 -13.23 -12.02
CA TYR A 364 12.70 -13.41 -10.67
C TYR A 364 13.39 -14.62 -10.02
N ALA A 365 14.57 -14.40 -9.47
CA ALA A 365 15.42 -15.44 -8.93
C ALA A 365 14.88 -15.93 -7.57
N GLN A 366 14.09 -17.01 -7.62
CA GLN A 366 13.70 -17.83 -6.46
C GLN A 366 12.90 -17.15 -5.33
N GLU A 367 12.15 -16.07 -5.57
CA GLU A 367 11.21 -15.53 -4.55
C GLU A 367 10.16 -16.59 -4.11
N SER A 368 9.78 -17.53 -4.99
CA SER A 368 8.76 -18.56 -4.72
C SER A 368 9.28 -19.94 -4.23
N GLN A 369 10.59 -20.13 -4.03
CA GLN A 369 11.16 -21.46 -3.71
C GLN A 369 11.33 -21.80 -2.21
N GLY A 370 10.84 -20.98 -1.29
CA GLY A 370 10.77 -21.34 0.15
C GLY A 370 9.80 -22.50 0.46
N ARG A 371 8.79 -22.75 -0.38
CA ARG A 371 7.62 -23.59 -0.04
C ARG A 371 7.73 -25.09 -0.36
N LYS A 372 8.88 -25.60 -0.83
CA LYS A 372 9.02 -26.99 -1.35
C LYS A 372 10.25 -27.81 -0.87
N SER A 373 10.90 -27.49 0.25
CA SER A 373 12.10 -28.24 0.72
C SER A 373 12.11 -28.77 2.16
N SER A 374 11.03 -28.65 2.95
CA SER A 374 10.96 -29.24 4.30
C SER A 374 10.34 -30.65 4.37
N SER A 375 9.78 -31.16 3.26
CA SER A 375 9.12 -32.47 3.18
C SER A 375 9.75 -33.33 2.08
N SER A 376 10.93 -33.91 2.37
CA SER A 376 11.47 -35.12 1.71
C SER A 376 12.91 -35.49 2.12
N MET A 377 13.40 -35.07 3.29
CA MET A 377 14.64 -35.67 3.83
C MET A 377 14.31 -37.06 4.39
N LYS A 378 14.33 -38.04 3.49
CA LYS A 378 14.04 -39.46 3.77
C LYS A 378 14.91 -39.95 4.91
N CYS A 379 14.27 -40.65 5.86
CA CYS A 379 14.93 -41.51 6.82
C CYS A 379 15.89 -42.46 6.08
N LEU A 380 17.19 -42.21 6.19
CA LEU A 380 18.23 -42.97 5.51
C LEU A 380 19.15 -43.59 6.55
N ILE A 381 18.87 -44.88 6.75
CA ILE A 381 19.57 -45.87 7.56
C ILE A 381 21.09 -45.65 7.54
N TYR A 382 21.67 -45.39 8.71
CA TYR A 382 23.10 -45.60 8.96
C TYR A 382 23.27 -46.76 9.95
N VAL A 383 23.40 -47.97 9.38
CA VAL A 383 24.03 -49.09 10.07
C VAL A 383 25.50 -49.10 9.65
N TYR A 384 26.40 -48.75 10.56
CA TYR A 384 27.81 -49.10 10.43
C TYR A 384 28.35 -49.61 11.76
N LEU A 385 28.84 -50.86 11.74
CA LEU A 385 29.54 -51.47 12.86
C LEU A 385 30.87 -50.74 13.11
N SER A 386 31.30 -50.71 14.37
CA SER A 386 32.70 -50.61 14.73
C SER A 386 32.95 -51.49 15.96
N ILE A 387 33.90 -52.41 15.83
CA ILE A 387 34.23 -53.47 16.81
C ILE A 387 35.52 -53.06 17.54
N TYR A 388 35.76 -53.61 18.75
CA TYR A 388 36.95 -53.45 19.62
C TYR A 388 36.99 -52.14 20.43
N LEU A 389 37.38 -52.08 21.71
CA LEU A 389 37.95 -53.03 22.70
C LEU A 389 36.90 -53.32 23.83
N LEU A 390 37.09 -54.07 24.93
CA LEU A 390 38.22 -54.81 25.54
C LEU A 390 37.69 -56.15 26.17
N ILE A 391 38.31 -56.70 27.22
CA ILE A 391 38.09 -58.05 27.79
C ILE A 391 38.14 -58.06 29.34
N SER A 392 37.55 -59.09 29.97
CA SER A 392 37.61 -59.51 31.41
C SER A 392 36.66 -58.77 32.38
N LEU A 393 36.04 -59.38 33.42
CA LEU A 393 36.17 -60.68 34.12
C LEU A 393 34.74 -61.28 34.31
N THR A 394 34.40 -62.52 33.92
CA THR A 394 34.52 -63.82 34.65
C THR A 394 34.02 -63.91 36.10
N GLN A 395 33.12 -64.88 36.35
CA GLN A 395 32.65 -65.46 37.63
C GLN A 395 31.68 -64.58 38.45
N THR A 396 30.56 -65.08 38.99
CA THR A 396 29.98 -66.46 39.04
C THR A 396 28.49 -66.45 38.70
#